data_AF-A0A2I0T0G2-F1
#
_entry.id   AF-A0A2I0T0G2-F1
#
_cell.length_a   1.000
_cell.length_b   1.000
_cell.length_c   1.000
_cell.angle_alpha   90.00
_cell.angle_beta   90.00
_cell.angle_gamma   90.00
#
_symmetry.space_group_name_H-M   'P 1'
#
loop_
_entity.id
_entity.type
_entity.pdbx_description
1 polymer ?
#
loop_
_entity_poly.entity_id
_entity_poly.type
_entity_poly.pdbx_seq_one_letter_code
_entity_poly.pdbx_strand_id
1 'polypeptide(L)'
;MAEFIEPSPGADGDKPALLFFCNRPEEERTRLLQGTGIPEAVEKDLANIHLEYSSIILPFMKAHPTVFDPKLHTLELYKQLVAFVMAYSFQEPLEEEDEDEKGPNPPMMVPVADILNHVANHNANLEYSPQCLRMVTTRPIRKGQEIFNTYGQMANWQLLHMYGFAEPYPGNTNDTADIQMVTVRQAALQRERHPKPLGERMGRGRGGSSITT
;
A
#
# COMPACT_ATOMS: atom_id res chain seq x y z
N MET A 1 -22.63 -2.59 -7.23
CA MET A 1 -22.30 -4.03 -7.12
C MET A 1 -20.92 -4.20 -7.70
N ALA A 2 -19.89 -4.20 -6.86
CA ALA A 2 -18.53 -4.54 -7.29
C ALA A 2 -18.42 -6.06 -7.10
N GLU A 3 -18.23 -6.80 -8.19
CA GLU A 3 -17.99 -8.23 -8.14
C GLU A 3 -16.68 -8.47 -7.39
N PHE A 4 -16.74 -9.30 -6.35
CA PHE A 4 -15.59 -9.94 -5.75
C PHE A 4 -14.80 -10.61 -6.88
N ILE A 5 -13.53 -10.25 -7.03
CA ILE A 5 -12.59 -11.04 -7.85
C ILE A 5 -12.38 -12.33 -7.06
N GLU A 6 -13.22 -13.34 -7.29
CA GLU A 6 -12.93 -14.67 -6.77
C GLU A 6 -11.73 -15.24 -7.54
N PRO A 7 -10.70 -15.75 -6.84
CA PRO A 7 -9.62 -16.47 -7.49
C PRO A 7 -10.18 -17.77 -8.09
N SER A 8 -9.75 -18.10 -9.31
CA SER A 8 -10.16 -19.35 -9.98
C SER A 8 -9.90 -20.56 -9.09
N PRO A 9 -10.82 -21.54 -9.04
CA PRO A 9 -10.67 -22.74 -8.25
C PRO A 9 -9.60 -23.63 -8.90
N GLY A 10 -8.39 -23.65 -8.32
CA GLY A 10 -7.28 -24.46 -8.80
C GLY A 10 -5.87 -23.91 -8.58
N ALA A 11 -5.73 -22.68 -8.04
CA ALA A 11 -4.42 -22.13 -7.69
C ALA A 11 -4.09 -22.43 -6.23
N ASP A 12 -3.74 -23.68 -5.93
CA ASP A 12 -2.96 -24.00 -4.74
C ASP A 12 -1.58 -23.32 -4.90
N GLY A 13 -1.35 -22.23 -4.16
CA GLY A 13 0.00 -21.69 -3.90
C GLY A 13 0.44 -20.44 -4.65
N ASP A 14 -0.23 -20.00 -5.72
CA ASP A 14 0.18 -18.81 -6.47
C ASP A 14 -0.67 -17.58 -6.13
N LYS A 15 -0.19 -16.76 -5.19
CA LYS A 15 -0.56 -15.35 -5.16
C LYS A 15 0.41 -14.60 -6.09
N PRO A 16 0.07 -14.26 -7.36
CA PRO A 16 0.73 -13.15 -8.02
C PRO A 16 0.18 -11.87 -7.39
N ALA A 17 0.54 -11.65 -6.12
CA ALA A 17 0.38 -10.38 -5.46
C ALA A 17 1.35 -9.42 -6.16
N LEU A 18 0.83 -8.63 -7.08
CA LEU A 18 1.20 -7.24 -7.40
C LEU A 18 0.63 -6.86 -8.78
N LEU A 19 0.25 -5.60 -8.94
CA LEU A 19 -0.33 -5.09 -10.18
C LEU A 19 0.57 -5.23 -11.42
N PHE A 20 1.87 -5.47 -11.24
CA PHE A 20 2.81 -5.78 -12.33
C PHE A 20 2.38 -6.99 -13.15
N PHE A 21 1.79 -7.99 -12.50
CA PHE A 21 1.41 -9.26 -13.10
C PHE A 21 -0.09 -9.35 -13.39
N CYS A 22 -0.80 -8.22 -13.31
CA CYS A 22 -2.21 -8.19 -13.63
C CYS A 22 -2.40 -8.52 -15.12
N ASN A 23 -3.00 -9.68 -15.41
CA ASN A 23 -3.28 -10.15 -16.77
C ASN A 23 -4.39 -9.35 -17.48
N ARG A 24 -4.95 -8.33 -16.83
CA ARG A 24 -5.93 -7.43 -17.46
C ARG A 24 -5.21 -6.51 -18.47
N PRO A 25 -5.85 -6.18 -19.60
CA PRO A 25 -5.33 -5.15 -20.51
C PRO A 25 -5.02 -3.86 -19.76
N GLU A 26 -3.94 -3.18 -20.16
CA GLU A 26 -3.52 -1.92 -19.56
C GLU A 26 -4.64 -0.87 -19.56
N GLU A 27 -5.40 -0.77 -20.66
CA GLU A 27 -6.56 0.11 -20.77
C GLU A 27 -7.64 -0.19 -19.71
N GLU A 28 -7.89 -1.46 -19.43
CA GLU A 28 -8.86 -1.88 -18.42
C GLU A 28 -8.34 -1.55 -17.01
N ARG A 29 -7.07 -1.82 -16.72
CA ARG A 29 -6.43 -1.48 -15.45
C ARG A 29 -6.46 0.02 -15.19
N THR A 30 -6.09 0.82 -16.18
CA THR A 30 -6.12 2.29 -16.10
C THR A 30 -7.54 2.79 -15.88
N ARG A 31 -8.54 2.24 -16.58
CA ARG A 31 -9.95 2.60 -16.38
C ARG A 31 -10.45 2.26 -14.98
N LEU A 32 -10.10 1.08 -14.45
CA LEU A 32 -10.58 0.61 -13.15
C LEU A 32 -9.93 1.35 -11.98
N LEU A 33 -8.68 1.79 -12.13
CA LEU A 33 -7.88 2.38 -11.06
C LEU A 33 -7.60 3.88 -11.27
N GLN A 34 -8.31 4.51 -12.20
CA GLN A 34 -8.14 5.92 -12.49
C GLN A 34 -8.35 6.79 -11.23
N GLY A 35 -7.37 7.64 -10.93
CA GLY A 35 -7.44 8.57 -9.79
C GLY A 35 -7.12 7.96 -8.43
N THR A 36 -6.74 6.68 -8.37
CA THR A 36 -6.29 6.02 -7.13
C THR A 36 -4.80 6.21 -6.83
N GLY A 37 -4.02 6.73 -7.78
CA GLY A 37 -2.55 6.86 -7.69
C GLY A 37 -1.79 5.56 -8.00
N ILE A 38 -2.49 4.42 -8.08
CA ILE A 38 -1.86 3.12 -8.35
C ILE A 38 -1.27 3.04 -9.78
N PRO A 39 -1.95 3.49 -10.85
CA PRO A 39 -1.35 3.44 -12.20
C PRO A 39 -0.01 4.18 -12.28
N GLU A 40 0.07 5.38 -11.69
CA GLU A 40 1.27 6.20 -11.66
C GLU A 40 2.40 5.55 -10.84
N ALA A 41 2.06 4.92 -9.71
CA ALA A 41 3.01 4.18 -8.88
C ALA A 41 3.59 2.96 -9.63
N VAL A 42 2.73 2.17 -10.26
CA VAL A 42 3.13 0.96 -11.01
C VAL A 42 4.01 1.32 -12.20
N GLU A 43 3.69 2.38 -12.94
CA GLU A 43 4.51 2.86 -14.06
C GLU A 43 5.92 3.26 -13.59
N LYS A 44 5.99 4.03 -12.49
CA LYS A 44 7.25 4.44 -11.88
C LYS A 44 8.09 3.23 -11.44
N ASP A 45 7.48 2.26 -10.77
CA ASP A 45 8.19 1.06 -10.30
C ASP A 45 8.72 0.23 -11.47
N LEU A 46 7.93 0.01 -12.52
CA LEU A 46 8.38 -0.73 -13.71
C LEU A 46 9.57 -0.05 -14.39
N ALA A 47 9.53 1.28 -14.50
CA ALA A 47 10.64 2.06 -15.04
C ALA A 47 11.91 1.92 -14.18
N ASN A 48 11.77 2.01 -12.85
CA ASN A 48 12.87 1.86 -11.91
C ASN A 48 13.47 0.44 -11.95
N ILE A 49 12.62 -0.60 -11.90
CA ILE A 49 13.04 -2.01 -11.96
C ILE A 49 13.84 -2.28 -13.24
N HIS A 50 13.37 -1.79 -14.39
CA HIS A 50 14.08 -1.96 -15.65
C HIS A 50 15.43 -1.23 -15.66
N LEU A 51 15.45 0.01 -15.15
CA LEU A 51 16.67 0.79 -15.06
C LEU A 51 17.71 0.13 -14.14
N GLU A 52 17.32 -0.28 -12.93
CA GLU A 52 18.19 -0.96 -11.97
C GLU A 52 18.70 -2.29 -12.52
N TYR A 53 17.81 -3.10 -13.11
CA TYR A 53 18.22 -4.39 -13.66
C TYR A 53 19.27 -4.23 -14.75
N SER A 54 19.06 -3.29 -15.68
CA SER A 54 19.96 -3.08 -16.80
C SER A 54 21.29 -2.40 -16.42
N SER A 55 21.25 -1.46 -15.48
CA SER A 55 22.41 -0.64 -15.12
C SER A 55 23.26 -1.20 -13.97
N ILE A 56 22.65 -1.97 -13.05
CA ILE A 56 23.30 -2.45 -11.82
C ILE A 56 23.31 -3.97 -11.77
N ILE A 57 22.13 -4.60 -11.77
CA ILE A 57 21.99 -6.03 -11.46
C ILE A 57 22.59 -6.91 -12.56
N LEU A 58 22.26 -6.67 -13.83
CA LEU A 58 22.75 -7.47 -14.95
C LEU A 58 24.27 -7.38 -15.12
N PRO A 59 24.92 -6.20 -15.07
CA PRO A 59 26.37 -6.11 -15.03
C PRO A 59 26.99 -6.86 -13.85
N PHE A 60 26.41 -6.74 -12.65
CA PHE A 60 26.90 -7.43 -11.45
C PHE A 60 26.84 -8.94 -11.58
N MET A 61 25.72 -9.50 -12.07
CA MET A 61 25.56 -10.95 -12.28
C MET A 61 26.55 -11.47 -13.33
N LYS A 62 26.75 -10.73 -14.43
CA LYS A 62 27.72 -11.09 -15.48
C LYS A 62 29.17 -11.09 -14.96
N ALA A 63 29.49 -10.23 -14.00
CA ALA A 63 30.80 -10.21 -13.36
C ALA A 63 31.04 -11.39 -12.41
N HIS A 64 29.98 -12.07 -11.96
CA HIS A 64 30.04 -13.17 -10.98
C HIS A 64 29.31 -14.44 -11.47
N PRO A 65 29.73 -15.03 -12.59
CA PRO A 65 29.02 -16.15 -13.23
C PRO A 65 29.07 -17.46 -12.44
N THR A 66 29.96 -17.57 -11.44
CA THR A 66 30.02 -18.73 -10.53
C THR A 66 28.90 -18.73 -9.49
N VAL A 67 28.32 -17.57 -9.21
CA VAL A 67 27.24 -17.39 -8.24
C VAL A 67 25.88 -17.27 -8.94
N PHE A 68 25.84 -16.54 -10.07
CA PHE A 68 24.59 -16.25 -10.78
C PHE A 68 24.54 -16.96 -12.14
N ASP A 69 23.63 -17.91 -12.29
CA ASP A 69 23.31 -18.53 -13.59
C ASP A 69 22.44 -17.58 -14.44
N PRO A 70 22.89 -17.11 -15.62
CA PRO A 70 22.10 -16.24 -16.50
C PRO A 70 20.81 -16.86 -17.03
N LYS A 71 20.68 -18.20 -17.01
CA LYS A 71 19.44 -18.88 -17.40
C LYS A 71 18.35 -18.77 -16.35
N LEU A 72 18.74 -18.72 -15.08
CA LEU A 72 17.82 -18.59 -13.95
C LEU A 72 17.58 -17.12 -13.63
N HIS A 73 18.64 -16.33 -13.56
CA HIS A 73 18.60 -14.93 -13.12
C HIS A 73 18.26 -14.00 -14.29
N THR A 74 16.97 -13.93 -14.61
CA THR A 74 16.41 -13.12 -15.68
C THR A 74 15.74 -11.86 -15.15
N LEU A 75 15.41 -10.91 -16.04
CA LEU A 75 14.62 -9.73 -15.70
C LEU A 75 13.25 -10.12 -15.13
N GLU A 76 12.66 -11.19 -15.63
CA GLU A 76 11.36 -11.67 -15.16
C GLU A 76 11.44 -12.17 -13.71
N LEU A 77 12.48 -12.96 -13.40
CA LEU A 77 12.75 -13.38 -12.02
C LEU A 77 13.02 -12.16 -11.12
N TYR A 78 13.76 -11.16 -11.60
CA TYR A 78 14.01 -9.94 -10.82
C TYR A 78 12.71 -9.20 -10.48
N LYS A 79 11.79 -9.05 -11.44
CA LYS A 79 10.45 -8.46 -11.19
C LYS A 79 9.68 -9.24 -10.14
N GLN A 80 9.69 -10.57 -10.22
CA GLN A 80 9.02 -11.44 -9.24
C GLN A 80 9.63 -11.28 -7.84
N LEU A 81 10.95 -11.19 -7.74
CA LEU A 81 11.64 -10.99 -6.46
C LEU A 81 11.39 -9.60 -5.88
N VAL A 82 11.32 -8.56 -6.71
CA VAL A 82 10.95 -7.21 -6.27
C VAL A 82 9.52 -7.19 -5.72
N ALA A 83 8.58 -7.81 -6.43
CA ALA A 83 7.21 -8.02 -5.95
C ALA A 83 7.16 -8.82 -4.63
N PHE A 84 7.95 -9.89 -4.54
CA PHE A 84 8.04 -10.72 -3.34
C PHE A 84 8.58 -9.93 -2.14
N VAL A 85 9.65 -9.15 -2.32
CA VAL A 85 10.19 -8.28 -1.26
C VAL A 85 9.15 -7.24 -0.84
N MET A 86 8.44 -6.62 -1.78
CA MET A 86 7.38 -5.65 -1.44
C MET A 86 6.26 -6.24 -0.59
N ALA A 87 5.85 -7.48 -0.86
CA ALA A 87 4.72 -8.09 -0.19
C ALA A 87 5.07 -8.85 1.11
N TYR A 88 6.33 -9.29 1.28
CA TYR A 88 6.70 -10.22 2.36
C TYR A 88 7.88 -9.75 3.23
N SER A 89 8.59 -8.69 2.84
CA SER A 89 9.67 -8.17 3.67
C SER A 89 9.16 -7.30 4.82
N PHE A 90 9.96 -7.22 5.86
CA PHE A 90 9.77 -6.36 7.02
C PHE A 90 10.85 -5.30 7.02
N GLN A 91 10.47 -4.10 7.46
CA GLN A 91 11.39 -3.00 7.63
C GLN A 91 11.38 -2.60 9.10
N GLU A 92 12.55 -2.70 9.75
CA GLU A 92 12.72 -2.26 11.13
C GLU A 92 12.60 -0.73 11.20
N PRO A 93 11.68 -0.17 12.01
CA PRO A 93 11.60 1.27 12.21
C PRO A 93 12.92 1.82 12.77
N LEU A 94 13.28 3.03 12.37
CA LEU A 94 14.35 3.77 13.02
C LEU A 94 13.86 4.31 14.37
N GLU A 95 14.80 4.57 15.28
CA GLU A 95 14.49 5.38 16.47
C GLU A 95 14.21 6.83 16.02
N GLU A 96 13.28 7.54 16.68
CA GLU A 96 12.84 8.89 16.24
C GLU A 96 14.02 9.87 16.08
N GLU A 97 15.07 9.73 16.89
CA GLU A 97 16.27 10.57 16.84
C GLU A 97 17.12 10.34 15.57
N ASP A 98 16.99 9.16 14.95
CA ASP A 98 17.75 8.73 13.77
C ASP A 98 16.98 8.95 12.46
N GLU A 99 15.67 9.23 12.48
CA GLU A 99 14.83 9.34 11.27
C GLU A 99 15.26 10.47 10.32
N ASP A 100 15.71 11.60 10.87
CA ASP A 100 16.13 12.76 10.08
C ASP A 100 17.58 12.62 9.53
N GLU A 101 18.41 11.78 10.16
CA GLU A 101 19.82 11.64 9.82
C GLU A 101 20.12 10.40 8.97
N LYS A 102 19.39 9.30 9.20
CA LYS A 102 19.62 8.01 8.54
C LYS A 102 18.52 7.71 7.54
N GLY A 103 18.93 7.18 6.38
CA GLY A 103 18.00 6.56 5.46
C GLY A 103 17.32 5.34 6.12
N PRO A 104 16.14 4.94 5.64
CA PRO A 104 15.38 3.88 6.28
C PRO A 104 16.14 2.55 6.20
N ASN A 105 15.95 1.69 7.22
CA ASN A 105 16.61 0.39 7.27
C ASN A 105 16.27 -0.46 6.03
N PRO A 106 17.19 -1.32 5.55
CA PRO A 106 16.91 -2.19 4.43
C PRO A 106 15.83 -3.23 4.79
N PRO A 107 14.99 -3.63 3.82
CA PRO A 107 13.99 -4.68 4.04
C PRO A 107 14.65 -6.04 4.30
N MET A 108 14.02 -6.84 5.15
CA MET A 108 14.49 -8.18 5.52
C MET A 108 13.36 -9.20 5.55
N MET A 109 13.66 -10.43 5.13
CA MET A 109 12.70 -11.54 5.18
C MET A 109 12.67 -12.12 6.59
N VAL A 110 11.48 -12.24 7.17
CA VAL A 110 11.29 -12.77 8.53
C VAL A 110 10.46 -14.05 8.46
N PRO A 111 11.12 -15.23 8.45
CA PRO A 111 10.41 -16.50 8.37
C PRO A 111 9.38 -16.62 9.49
N VAL A 112 8.24 -17.24 9.17
CA VAL A 112 7.08 -17.46 10.07
C VAL A 112 6.27 -16.20 10.32
N ALA A 113 6.90 -15.04 10.50
CA ALA A 113 6.16 -13.78 10.65
C ALA A 113 5.43 -13.39 9.36
N ASP A 114 6.05 -13.69 8.22
CA ASP A 114 5.52 -13.47 6.86
C ASP A 114 4.33 -14.37 6.47
N ILE A 115 3.99 -15.36 7.29
CA ILE A 115 2.82 -16.23 7.09
C ILE A 115 1.52 -15.52 7.52
N LEU A 116 1.60 -14.58 8.48
CA LEU A 116 0.41 -13.96 9.07
C LEU A 116 -0.17 -12.91 8.11
N ASN A 117 -1.42 -13.10 7.71
CA ASN A 117 -2.15 -12.13 6.89
C ASN A 117 -2.41 -10.82 7.64
N HIS A 118 -2.77 -9.78 6.89
CA HIS A 118 -3.12 -8.47 7.43
C HIS A 118 -4.62 -8.21 7.47
N VAL A 119 -5.05 -7.52 8.52
CA VAL A 119 -6.27 -6.70 8.53
C VAL A 119 -5.98 -5.43 9.35
N ALA A 120 -6.66 -4.31 9.04
CA ALA A 120 -6.53 -3.07 9.81
C ALA A 120 -6.81 -3.31 11.30
N ASN A 121 -7.86 -4.09 11.59
CA ASN A 121 -8.24 -4.51 12.94
C ASN A 121 -7.51 -5.81 13.37
N HIS A 122 -6.18 -5.80 13.34
CA HIS A 122 -5.29 -6.93 13.64
C HIS A 122 -5.39 -7.44 15.10
N ASN A 123 -4.84 -8.63 15.36
CA ASN A 123 -4.79 -9.24 16.69
C ASN A 123 -3.39 -9.71 17.13
N ALA A 124 -2.38 -9.48 16.28
CA ALA A 124 -0.97 -9.68 16.57
C ALA A 124 -0.11 -8.61 15.89
N ASN A 125 1.10 -8.39 16.43
CA ASN A 125 2.09 -7.48 15.87
C ASN A 125 3.51 -8.01 16.11
N LEU A 126 4.45 -7.55 15.28
CA LEU A 126 5.87 -7.85 15.45
C LEU A 126 6.53 -6.82 16.36
N GLU A 127 7.22 -7.29 17.40
CA GLU A 127 8.07 -6.51 18.27
C GLU A 127 9.55 -6.78 17.95
N TYR A 128 10.32 -5.70 17.83
CA TYR A 128 11.76 -5.75 17.63
C TYR A 128 12.47 -5.80 18.98
N SER A 129 13.46 -6.68 19.13
CA SER A 129 14.30 -6.77 20.32
C SER A 129 15.75 -6.99 19.88
N PRO A 130 16.76 -6.60 20.68
CA PRO A 130 18.16 -6.63 20.26
C PRO A 130 18.70 -7.99 19.80
N GLN A 131 18.03 -9.09 20.17
CA GLN A 131 18.47 -10.46 19.88
C GLN A 131 17.47 -11.25 19.03
N CYS A 132 16.22 -10.79 18.90
CA CYS A 132 15.18 -11.54 18.21
C CYS A 132 13.97 -10.67 17.83
N LEU A 133 13.18 -11.19 16.91
CA LEU A 133 11.87 -10.65 16.56
C LEU A 133 10.80 -11.48 17.27
N ARG A 134 9.81 -10.82 17.86
CA ARG A 134 8.75 -11.46 18.65
C ARG A 134 7.40 -11.13 18.05
N MET A 135 6.68 -12.15 17.57
CA MET A 135 5.27 -12.00 17.21
C MET A 135 4.42 -12.10 18.49
N VAL A 136 3.69 -11.05 18.83
CA VAL A 136 2.93 -10.95 20.08
C VAL A 136 1.46 -10.68 19.78
N THR A 137 0.56 -11.31 20.53
CA THR A 137 -0.87 -11.05 20.40
C THR A 137 -1.25 -9.74 21.10
N THR A 138 -1.97 -8.86 20.41
CA THR A 138 -2.45 -7.58 20.98
C THR A 138 -3.77 -7.74 21.73
N ARG A 139 -4.47 -8.87 21.54
CA ARG A 139 -5.74 -9.20 22.21
C ARG A 139 -5.97 -10.71 22.28
N PRO A 140 -6.89 -11.21 23.15
CA PRO A 140 -7.19 -12.64 23.23
C PRO A 140 -7.69 -13.23 21.90
N ILE A 141 -7.17 -14.39 21.52
CA ILE A 141 -7.52 -15.12 20.30
C ILE A 141 -8.17 -16.45 20.68
N ARG A 142 -9.39 -16.71 20.20
CA ARG A 142 -10.12 -17.95 20.47
C ARG A 142 -9.63 -19.07 19.56
N LYS A 143 -9.77 -20.32 20.02
CA LYS A 143 -9.48 -21.50 19.18
C LYS A 143 -10.27 -21.43 17.86
N GLY A 144 -9.56 -21.64 16.75
CA GLY A 144 -10.13 -21.59 15.40
C GLY A 144 -10.22 -20.19 14.78
N GLN A 145 -9.84 -19.13 15.51
CA GLN A 145 -9.66 -17.82 14.91
C GLN A 145 -8.29 -17.70 14.24
N GLU A 146 -8.26 -17.04 13.10
CA GLU A 146 -7.02 -16.68 12.42
C GLU A 146 -6.26 -15.59 13.20
N ILE A 147 -4.93 -15.67 13.13
CA ILE A 147 -4.02 -14.69 13.70
C ILE A 147 -3.63 -13.73 12.59
N PHE A 148 -3.98 -12.47 12.76
CA PHE A 148 -3.72 -11.40 11.80
C PHE A 148 -2.67 -10.45 12.35
N ASN A 149 -1.63 -10.21 11.55
CA ASN A 149 -0.63 -9.19 11.78
C ASN A 149 -1.10 -7.81 11.28
N THR A 150 -0.35 -6.76 11.63
CA THR A 150 -0.42 -5.46 10.97
C THR A 150 0.77 -5.28 10.01
N TYR A 151 0.51 -4.82 8.79
CA TYR A 151 1.55 -4.38 7.86
C TYR A 151 1.83 -2.88 7.99
N GLY A 152 1.25 -2.23 9.00
CA GLY A 152 1.28 -0.79 9.21
C GLY A 152 -0.10 -0.15 8.99
N GLN A 153 -0.13 1.18 9.03
CA GLN A 153 -1.32 1.97 8.71
C GLN A 153 -1.41 2.14 7.19
N MET A 154 -2.02 1.17 6.52
CA MET A 154 -2.08 1.10 5.06
C MET A 154 -3.49 1.38 4.55
N ALA A 155 -3.61 2.30 3.60
CA ALA A 155 -4.82 2.52 2.84
C ALA A 155 -5.02 1.43 1.78
N ASN A 156 -6.24 1.27 1.27
CA ASN A 156 -6.55 0.22 0.30
C ASN A 156 -5.75 0.35 -1.00
N TRP A 157 -5.41 1.57 -1.42
CA TRP A 157 -4.58 1.77 -2.61
C TRP A 157 -3.15 1.24 -2.41
N GLN A 158 -2.59 1.39 -1.21
CA GLN A 158 -1.27 0.86 -0.84
C GLN A 158 -1.32 -0.66 -0.70
N LEU A 159 -2.36 -1.20 -0.04
CA LEU A 159 -2.55 -2.65 0.08
C LEU A 159 -2.64 -3.32 -1.30
N LEU A 160 -3.39 -2.71 -2.21
CA LEU A 160 -3.58 -3.27 -3.55
C LEU A 160 -2.30 -3.15 -4.40
N HIS A 161 -1.59 -2.03 -4.28
CA HIS A 161 -0.32 -1.80 -4.99
C HIS A 161 0.80 -2.72 -4.50
N MET A 162 1.00 -2.83 -3.19
CA MET A 162 2.14 -3.51 -2.57
C MET A 162 1.89 -4.99 -2.26
N TYR A 163 0.65 -5.38 -1.98
CA TYR A 163 0.30 -6.72 -1.51
C TYR A 163 -0.78 -7.41 -2.36
N GLY A 164 -1.35 -6.72 -3.36
CA GLY A 164 -2.30 -7.29 -4.30
C GLY A 164 -3.69 -7.61 -3.71
N PHE A 165 -4.05 -7.03 -2.56
CA PHE A 165 -5.39 -7.18 -1.98
C PHE A 165 -5.91 -5.85 -1.42
N ALA A 166 -7.21 -5.77 -1.14
CA ALA A 166 -7.82 -4.63 -0.45
C ALA A 166 -8.85 -5.15 0.56
N GLU A 167 -9.06 -4.39 1.63
CA GLU A 167 -10.07 -4.72 2.63
C GLU A 167 -11.43 -4.12 2.23
N PRO A 168 -12.52 -4.92 2.26
CA PRO A 168 -13.83 -4.46 1.86
C PRO A 168 -14.37 -3.40 2.84
N TYR A 169 -15.09 -2.40 2.34
CA TYR A 169 -15.71 -1.37 3.17
C TYR A 169 -16.75 -1.97 4.14
N PRO A 170 -16.79 -1.58 5.43
CA PRO A 170 -15.99 -0.56 6.11
C PRO A 170 -14.77 -1.12 6.89
N GLY A 171 -14.21 -2.26 6.46
CA GLY A 171 -13.19 -3.01 7.19
C GLY A 171 -11.86 -2.27 7.36
N ASN A 172 -11.39 -1.55 6.32
CA ASN A 172 -10.18 -0.75 6.44
C ASN A 172 -10.45 0.57 7.17
N THR A 173 -10.16 0.62 8.46
CA THR A 173 -10.27 1.85 9.26
C THR A 173 -9.14 2.85 9.01
N ASN A 174 -8.07 2.42 8.33
CA ASN A 174 -6.90 3.23 8.00
C ASN A 174 -6.95 3.74 6.54
N ASP A 175 -8.09 3.61 5.86
CA ASP A 175 -8.22 3.99 4.46
C ASP A 175 -8.07 5.51 4.28
N THR A 176 -7.42 5.92 3.20
CA THR A 176 -7.11 7.33 2.91
C THR A 176 -7.43 7.70 1.46
N ALA A 177 -7.54 9.01 1.21
CA ALA A 177 -7.69 9.56 -0.12
C ALA A 177 -6.79 10.80 -0.27
N ASP A 178 -6.05 10.86 -1.36
CA ASP A 178 -5.09 11.93 -1.60
C ASP A 178 -5.70 13.10 -2.37
N ILE A 179 -5.43 14.32 -1.88
CA ILE A 179 -5.73 15.56 -2.59
C ILE A 179 -4.40 16.19 -3.02
N GLN A 180 -4.12 16.16 -4.31
CA GLN A 180 -2.89 16.71 -4.86
C GLN A 180 -2.78 18.22 -4.57
N MET A 181 -1.60 18.66 -4.11
CA MET A 181 -1.36 20.06 -3.73
C MET A 181 -1.58 21.03 -4.88
N VAL A 182 -1.32 20.60 -6.12
CA VAL A 182 -1.62 21.38 -7.33
C VAL A 182 -3.13 21.64 -7.48
N THR A 183 -3.98 20.69 -7.10
CA THR A 183 -5.44 20.84 -7.11
C THR A 183 -5.88 21.86 -6.07
N VAL A 184 -5.30 21.81 -4.87
CA VAL A 184 -5.57 22.80 -3.81
C VAL A 184 -5.18 24.21 -4.27
N ARG A 185 -3.98 24.35 -4.84
CA ARG A 185 -3.49 25.63 -5.40
C ARG A 185 -4.41 26.15 -6.50
N GLN A 186 -4.85 25.29 -7.43
CA GLN A 186 -5.76 25.67 -8.51
C GLN A 186 -7.10 26.17 -7.98
N ALA A 187 -7.69 25.45 -7.02
CA ALA A 187 -8.93 25.86 -6.38
C ALA A 187 -8.80 27.21 -5.64
N ALA A 188 -7.68 27.43 -4.95
CA ALA A 188 -7.38 28.71 -4.29
C ALA A 188 -7.31 29.88 -5.28
N LEU A 189 -6.59 29.72 -6.40
CA LEU A 189 -6.47 30.73 -7.45
C LEU A 189 -7.81 31.03 -8.14
N GLN A 190 -8.66 30.01 -8.34
CA GLN A 190 -10.00 30.22 -8.90
C GLN A 190 -10.88 31.05 -7.96
N ARG A 191 -10.77 30.84 -6.64
CA ARG A 191 -11.50 31.61 -5.62
C ARG A 191 -11.08 33.08 -5.58
N GLU A 192 -9.80 33.37 -5.79
CA GLU A 192 -9.32 34.75 -5.91
C GLU A 192 -9.86 35.45 -7.17
N ARG A 193 -9.97 34.72 -8.29
CA ARG A 193 -10.52 35.24 -9.54
C ARG A 193 -12.04 35.44 -9.52
N HIS A 194 -12.76 34.68 -8.70
CA HIS A 194 -14.21 34.79 -8.51
C HIS A 194 -14.58 34.91 -7.02
N PRO A 195 -14.36 36.07 -6.40
CA PRO A 195 -14.78 36.30 -5.03
C PRO A 195 -16.30 36.17 -4.93
N LYS A 196 -16.79 35.24 -4.10
CA LYS A 196 -18.23 35.21 -3.76
C LYS A 196 -18.60 36.56 -3.11
N PRO A 197 -19.69 37.22 -3.54
CA PRO A 197 -20.16 38.41 -2.84
C PRO A 197 -20.50 38.05 -1.39
N LEU A 198 -20.12 38.93 -0.47
CA LEU A 198 -20.29 38.79 0.97
C LEU A 198 -21.79 38.98 1.34
N GLY A 199 -22.67 38.08 0.90
CA GLY A 199 -24.11 38.37 0.84
C GLY A 199 -25.08 37.30 1.33
N GLU A 200 -24.65 36.08 1.64
CA GLU A 200 -25.57 35.03 2.11
C GLU A 200 -25.02 34.34 3.36
N ARG A 201 -25.16 35.02 4.51
CA ARG A 201 -25.28 34.33 5.79
C ARG A 201 -26.68 33.74 5.87
N MET A 202 -26.74 32.42 6.04
CA MET A 202 -27.90 31.62 6.43
C MET A 202 -28.98 32.42 7.16
N GLY A 203 -30.21 32.32 6.65
CA GLY A 203 -31.39 32.95 7.21
C GLY A 203 -31.54 32.67 8.71
N ARG A 204 -31.71 33.76 9.47
CA ARG A 204 -32.23 33.69 10.83
C ARG A 204 -33.64 33.08 10.75
N GLY A 205 -33.81 31.90 11.35
CA GLY A 205 -35.11 31.32 11.58
C GLY A 205 -36.00 32.31 12.34
N ARG A 206 -37.14 32.67 11.72
CA ARG A 206 -38.26 33.28 12.43
C ARG A 206 -38.90 32.19 13.29
N GLY A 207 -38.64 32.22 14.58
CA GLY A 207 -39.41 31.49 15.59
C GLY A 207 -40.06 32.52 16.50
N GLY A 208 -41.27 32.95 16.16
CA GLY A 208 -42.13 33.69 17.08
C GLY A 208 -42.87 32.70 17.98
N SER A 209 -42.94 32.98 19.27
CA SER A 209 -44.01 32.53 20.15
C SER A 209 -44.11 33.47 21.35
N SER A 210 -45.27 34.11 21.45
CA SER A 210 -45.71 34.93 22.58
C SER A 210 -45.73 34.13 23.89
N ILE A 211 -45.38 34.80 24.99
CA ILE A 211 -45.87 34.45 26.32
C ILE A 211 -46.73 35.63 26.77
N THR A 212 -48.02 35.37 26.93
CA THR A 212 -49.00 36.25 27.57
C THR A 212 -49.09 35.87 29.04
N THR A 213 -49.08 36.91 29.87
CA THR A 213 -49.56 37.07 31.27
C THR A 213 -49.62 35.86 32.20
#